data_AF-A0A416Z9F1-F1
#
_entry.id   AF-A0A416Z9F1-F1
#
_cell.length_a   1.000
_cell.length_b   1.000
_cell.length_c   1.000
_cell.angle_alpha   90.00
_cell.angle_beta   90.00
_cell.angle_gamma   90.00
#
_symmetry.space_group_name_H-M   'P 1'
#
loop_
_entity.id
_entity.type
_entity.pdbx_description
1 polymer ?
#
loop_
_entity_poly.entity_id
_entity_poly.type
_entity_poly.pdbx_seq_one_letter_code
_entity_poly.pdbx_strand_id
1 'polypeptide(L)'
;MERMTRLRAIRLKYGISLVELERHSRVSNQYLSALELGNVSRTANNEEVLGCAIDEIIRSRKSSLLGLEQMIRQYRGHLLETVEVEKGEL
;
A
#
# COMPACT_ATOMS: atom_id res chain seq x y z
N MET A 1 -14.01 21.26 -10.26
CA MET A 1 -13.13 20.12 -10.62
C MET A 1 -12.03 20.08 -9.59
N GLU A 2 -11.90 19.00 -8.81
CA GLU A 2 -10.82 18.88 -7.83
C GLU A 2 -9.50 18.65 -8.55
N ARG A 3 -8.51 19.51 -8.30
CA ARG A 3 -7.17 19.36 -8.85
C ARG A 3 -6.38 18.45 -7.90
N MET A 4 -5.96 17.30 -8.40
CA MET A 4 -5.09 16.39 -7.66
C MET A 4 -3.98 15.84 -8.56
N THR A 5 -2.85 15.46 -7.95
CA THR A 5 -1.76 14.85 -8.70
C THR A 5 -2.06 13.40 -9.07
N ARG A 6 -1.30 12.85 -10.02
CA ARG A 6 -1.39 11.44 -10.42
C ARG A 6 -1.16 10.51 -9.23
N LEU A 7 -0.27 10.88 -8.30
CA LEU A 7 -0.02 10.14 -7.07
C LEU A 7 -1.31 9.94 -6.28
N ARG A 8 -2.05 11.03 -6.00
CA ARG A 8 -3.33 10.94 -5.26
C ARG A 8 -4.36 10.09 -5.98
N ALA A 9 -4.49 10.27 -7.30
CA ALA A 9 -5.44 9.51 -8.10
C ALA A 9 -5.15 8.00 -8.05
N ILE A 10 -3.88 7.61 -8.21
CA ILE A 10 -3.44 6.20 -8.10
C ILE A 10 -3.66 5.69 -6.68
N ARG A 11 -3.22 6.45 -5.67
CA ARG A 11 -3.29 6.09 -4.27
C ARG A 11 -4.74 5.77 -3.85
N LEU A 12 -5.68 6.66 -4.19
CA LEU A 12 -7.10 6.46 -3.91
C LEU A 12 -7.70 5.29 -4.69
N LYS A 13 -7.39 5.18 -5.99
CA LYS A 13 -7.92 4.10 -6.85
C LYS A 13 -7.56 2.70 -6.33
N TYR A 14 -6.35 2.53 -5.79
CA TYR A 14 -5.84 1.24 -5.32
C TYR A 14 -5.89 1.08 -3.80
N GLY A 15 -6.58 1.98 -3.08
CA GLY A 15 -6.73 1.89 -1.63
C GLY A 15 -5.39 1.89 -0.89
N ILE A 16 -4.41 2.66 -1.36
CA ILE A 16 -3.14 2.87 -0.66
C ILE A 16 -3.39 3.96 0.39
N SER A 17 -3.10 3.70 1.66
CA SER A 17 -3.24 4.74 2.69
C SER A 17 -2.03 5.68 2.66
N LEU A 18 -2.18 6.91 3.17
CA LEU A 18 -1.02 7.79 3.35
C LEU A 18 0.01 7.15 4.29
N VAL A 19 -0.45 6.51 5.37
CA VAL A 19 0.40 5.79 6.34
C VAL A 19 1.20 4.67 5.68
N GLU A 20 0.58 3.88 4.80
CA GLU A 20 1.27 2.84 4.02
C GLU A 20 2.35 3.48 3.14
N LEU A 21 2.03 4.56 2.44
CA LEU A 21 2.98 5.27 1.59
C LEU A 21 4.13 5.91 2.39
N GLU A 22 3.86 6.47 3.56
CA GLU A 22 4.87 7.03 4.47
C GLU A 22 5.84 5.95 4.97
N ARG A 23 5.34 4.77 5.36
CA ARG A 23 6.18 3.65 5.80
C ARG A 23 7.19 3.24 4.74
N HIS A 24 6.79 3.25 3.46
CA HIS A 24 7.64 2.84 2.34
C HIS A 24 8.51 3.97 1.79
N SER A 25 8.06 5.22 1.84
CA SER A 25 8.82 6.38 1.30
C SER A 25 9.72 7.07 2.34
N ARG A 26 9.44 6.87 3.64
CA ARG A 26 9.99 7.68 4.76
C ARG A 26 9.66 9.16 4.67
N VAL A 27 8.68 9.52 3.86
CA VAL A 27 8.18 10.87 3.68
C VAL A 27 6.94 11.05 4.55
N SER A 28 6.89 12.13 5.32
CA SER A 28 5.79 12.33 6.26
C SER A 28 4.43 12.44 5.57
N ASN A 29 3.38 11.94 6.22
CA ASN A 29 2.01 12.03 5.69
C ASN A 29 1.58 13.46 5.33
N GLN A 30 2.02 14.45 6.10
CA GLN A 30 1.72 15.86 5.83
C GLN A 30 2.37 16.34 4.52
N TYR A 31 3.64 15.97 4.29
CA TYR A 31 4.34 16.33 3.06
C TYR A 31 3.81 15.55 1.85
N LEU A 32 3.49 14.27 2.02
CA LEU A 32 2.80 13.47 1.00
C LEU A 32 1.46 14.10 0.61
N SER A 33 0.65 14.53 1.58
CA SER A 33 -0.61 15.23 1.31
C SER A 33 -0.39 16.53 0.52
N ALA A 34 0.63 17.31 0.88
CA ALA A 34 0.96 18.54 0.16
C ALA A 34 1.41 18.27 -1.29
N LEU A 35 2.20 17.23 -1.53
CA LEU A 35 2.55 16.75 -2.88
C LEU A 35 1.32 16.28 -3.64
N GLU A 36 0.40 15.57 -2.99
CA GLU A 36 -0.83 15.04 -3.58
C GLU A 36 -1.81 16.13 -4.03
N LEU A 37 -1.83 17.25 -3.31
CA LEU A 37 -2.64 18.43 -3.62
C LEU A 37 -1.94 19.38 -4.61
N GLY A 38 -0.68 19.12 -4.96
CA GLY A 38 0.11 19.99 -5.82
C GLY A 38 0.57 21.29 -5.15
N ASN A 39 0.53 21.33 -3.82
CA ASN A 39 1.00 22.47 -3.02
C ASN A 39 2.53 22.52 -2.92
N VAL A 40 3.21 21.40 -3.21
CA VAL A 40 4.67 21.29 -3.27
C VAL A 40 5.08 20.97 -4.70
N SER A 41 6.14 21.62 -5.16
CA SER A 41 6.69 21.40 -6.49
C SER A 41 7.20 19.97 -6.69
N ARG A 42 6.99 19.47 -7.90
CA ARG A 42 7.61 18.24 -8.38
C ARG A 42 9.13 18.41 -8.44
N THR A 43 9.86 17.45 -7.87
CA THR A 43 11.32 17.32 -8.01
C THR A 43 11.66 15.92 -8.50
N ALA A 44 12.79 15.75 -9.19
CA ALA A 44 13.24 14.43 -9.65
C ALA A 44 13.41 13.45 -8.47
N ASN A 45 13.98 13.93 -7.36
CA ASN A 45 14.13 13.16 -6.14
C ASN A 45 12.79 12.68 -5.55
N ASN A 46 11.78 13.55 -5.50
CA ASN A 46 10.46 13.16 -4.98
C ASN A 46 9.79 12.11 -5.88
N GLU A 47 9.91 12.25 -7.21
CA GLU A 47 9.37 11.25 -8.15
C GLU A 47 10.05 9.90 -7.99
N GLU A 48 11.38 9.88 -7.81
CA GLU A 48 12.14 8.64 -7.60
C GLU A 48 11.77 7.97 -6.27
N VAL A 49 11.79 8.72 -5.15
CA VAL A 49 11.44 8.20 -3.82
C VAL A 49 10.01 7.64 -3.80
N LEU A 50 9.05 8.37 -4.36
CA LEU A 50 7.65 7.93 -4.40
C LEU A 50 7.46 6.75 -5.37
N GLY A 51 8.16 6.72 -6.50
CA GLY A 51 8.18 5.58 -7.40
C GLY A 51 8.66 4.31 -6.71
N CYS A 52 9.80 4.37 -6.04
CA CYS A 52 10.34 3.25 -5.26
C CYS A 52 9.37 2.78 -4.18
N ALA A 53 8.75 3.71 -3.45
CA ALA A 53 7.77 3.37 -2.42
C ALA A 53 6.54 2.64 -2.98
N ILE A 54 6.04 3.07 -4.15
CA ILE A 54 4.93 2.40 -4.83
C ILE A 54 5.36 1.00 -5.31
N ASP A 55 6.57 0.85 -5.84
CA ASP A 55 7.09 -0.46 -6.26
C ASP A 55 7.23 -1.44 -5.09
N GLU A 56 7.66 -0.96 -3.92
CA GLU A 56 7.70 -1.76 -2.70
C GLU A 56 6.31 -2.20 -2.24
N ILE A 57 5.33 -1.29 -2.26
CA ILE A 57 3.93 -1.61 -1.93
C ILE A 57 3.39 -2.68 -2.89
N ILE A 58 3.62 -2.53 -4.19
CA ILE A 58 3.22 -3.53 -5.20
C ILE A 58 3.87 -4.88 -4.89
N ARG A 59 5.16 -4.91 -4.58
CA ARG A 59 5.89 -6.14 -4.24
C ARG A 59 5.32 -6.80 -2.98
N SER A 60 5.08 -6.02 -1.93
CA SER A 60 4.49 -6.50 -0.67
C SER A 60 3.11 -7.12 -0.92
N ARG A 61 2.23 -6.40 -1.61
CA ARG A 61 0.88 -6.88 -1.93
C ARG A 61 0.89 -8.15 -2.78
N LYS A 62 1.78 -8.26 -3.76
CA LYS A 62 1.97 -9.49 -4.54
C LYS A 62 2.39 -10.65 -3.65
N SER A 63 3.33 -10.43 -2.73
CA SER A 63 3.78 -11.47 -1.79
C SER A 63 2.65 -11.94 -0.86
N SER A 64 1.88 -11.00 -0.30
CA SER A 64 0.72 -11.33 0.54
C SER A 64 -0.35 -12.11 -0.23
N LEU A 65 -0.62 -11.72 -1.49
CA LEU A 65 -1.58 -12.41 -2.34
C LEU A 65 -1.12 -13.82 -2.68
N LEU A 66 0.17 -14.01 -3.01
CA LEU A 66 0.74 -15.33 -3.23
C LEU A 66 0.63 -16.23 -1.99
N GLY A 67 0.86 -15.67 -0.79
CA GLY A 67 0.66 -16.39 0.47
C GLY A 67 -0.79 -16.79 0.68
N LEU A 68 -1.74 -15.89 0.41
CA LEU A 68 -3.17 -16.17 0.47
C LEU A 68 -3.58 -17.26 -0.54
N GLU A 69 -3.10 -17.21 -1.77
CA GLU A 69 -3.38 -18.22 -2.79
C GLU A 69 -2.91 -19.62 -2.37
N GLN A 70 -1.74 -19.70 -1.73
CA GLN A 70 -1.22 -20.95 -1.19
C GLN A 70 -2.09 -21.47 -0.04
N MET A 71 -2.45 -20.61 0.91
CA MET A 71 -3.34 -20.98 2.03
C MET A 71 -4.70 -21.44 1.55
N ILE A 72 -5.35 -20.70 0.64
CA ILE A 72 -6.67 -21.09 0.10
C ILE A 72 -6.58 -22.42 -0.65
N ARG A 73 -5.48 -22.69 -1.37
CA ARG A 73 -5.29 -23.99 -2.03
C ARG A 73 -5.17 -25.12 -1.01
N GLN A 74 -4.43 -24.90 0.07
CA GLN A 74 -4.21 -25.90 1.13
C GLN A 74 -5.49 -26.19 1.92
N TYR A 75 -6.27 -25.18 2.26
CA TYR A 75 -7.46 -25.31 3.11
C TYR A 75 -8.78 -25.32 2.33
N ARG A 76 -8.73 -25.54 1.01
CA ARG A 76 -9.93 -25.58 0.18
C ARG A 76 -10.86 -26.72 0.61
N GLY A 77 -12.11 -26.38 0.94
CA GLY A 77 -13.08 -27.35 1.47
C GLY A 77 -13.06 -27.51 3.00
N HIS A 78 -12.03 -26.95 3.66
CA HIS A 78 -11.81 -27.02 5.10
C HIS A 78 -11.82 -25.64 5.79
N LEU A 79 -12.21 -24.58 5.06
CA LEU A 79 -12.19 -23.19 5.55
C LEU A 79 -13.07 -22.93 6.78
N LEU A 80 -14.04 -23.81 7.06
CA LEU A 80 -14.99 -23.69 8.17
C LEU A 80 -14.64 -24.58 9.36
N GLU A 81 -13.52 -25.29 9.31
CA GLU A 81 -13.02 -26.07 10.44
C GLU A 81 -12.53 -25.14 11.55
N THR A 82 -12.84 -25.49 12.79
CA THR A 82 -12.39 -24.71 13.95
C THR A 82 -10.89 -24.91 14.13
N VAL A 83 -10.13 -23.82 14.04
CA VAL A 83 -8.70 -23.79 14.36
C VAL A 83 -8.49 -23.01 15.66
N GLU A 84 -7.65 -23.53 16.54
CA GLU A 84 -7.19 -22.78 17.71
C GLU A 84 -6.11 -21.80 17.24
N VAL A 85 -6.39 -20.50 17.33
CA VAL A 85 -5.42 -19.44 17.02
C VAL A 85 -5.01 -18.78 18.32
N GLU A 86 -3.71 -18.75 18.61
CA GLU A 86 -3.20 -18.01 19.77
C GLU A 86 -3.47 -16.51 19.58
N LYS A 87 -3.97 -15.83 20.62
CA LYS A 87 -4.41 -14.42 20.57
C LYS A 87 -3.36 -13.40 20.09
N GLY A 88 -2.09 -13.79 19.96
CA GLY A 88 -0.99 -12.94 19.50
C GLY A 88 -0.65 -13.06 18.01
N GLU A 89 -1.26 -14.00 17.29
CA GLU A 89 -0.97 -14.26 15.86
C GLU A 89 -2.04 -13.72 14.90
N LEU A 90 -3.01 -12.96 15.41
CA LEU A 90 -4.06 -12.27 14.63
C LEU A 90 -3.68 -10.82 14.32
#